data_AF-A0A9J6DRK6-F1
#
_entry.id   AF-A0A9J6DRK6-F1
#
_cell.length_a   1.000
_cell.length_b   1.000
_cell.length_c   1.000
_cell.angle_alpha   90.00
_cell.angle_beta   90.00
_cell.angle_gamma   90.00
#
_symmetry.space_group_name_H-M   'P 1'
#
loop_
_entity.id
_entity.type
_entity.pdbx_description
1 polymer ?
#
loop_
_entity_poly.entity_id
_entity_poly.type
_entity_poly.pdbx_seq_one_letter_code
_entity_poly.pdbx_strand_id
1 'polypeptide(L)'
;MVVAPTRRLAFHSLSPLRWARTATHFVSQKKLPDGAHVSPGSYQTERRGPVFLHEPPRRVDFSNSTGATVACSATGSPEPRITWTSADGTPMEDVRGLRYARPNGSLVLPPFRAEDYRQDVHATVYRCAASNPVGAIVSRDVHVRAGE
;
A
#
# COMPACT_ATOMS: atom_id res chain seq x y z
N MET A 1 71.99 -34.05 19.17
CA MET A 1 72.18 -33.07 20.26
C MET A 1 73.62 -32.62 20.24
N VAL A 2 73.88 -31.35 19.90
CA VAL A 2 75.18 -30.72 20.06
C VAL A 2 75.02 -29.69 21.18
N VAL A 3 75.91 -29.75 22.17
CA VAL A 3 75.94 -28.90 23.35
C VAL A 3 77.19 -28.01 23.30
N ALA A 4 77.04 -26.80 23.85
CA ALA A 4 78.06 -25.85 24.35
C ALA A 4 78.43 -24.66 23.42
N PRO A 5 78.93 -23.52 23.96
CA PRO A 5 79.24 -23.22 25.37
C PRO A 5 78.64 -21.91 25.94
N THR A 6 78.74 -21.82 27.26
CA THR A 6 78.40 -20.72 28.18
C THR A 6 79.54 -19.71 28.42
N ARG A 7 79.15 -18.55 29.01
CA ARG A 7 79.89 -17.55 29.83
C ARG A 7 80.34 -16.28 29.07
N ARG A 8 80.29 -15.07 29.65
CA ARG A 8 80.35 -14.66 31.08
C ARG A 8 79.78 -13.23 31.27
N LEU A 9 79.47 -12.92 32.52
CA LEU A 9 78.88 -11.70 33.09
C LEU A 9 79.81 -10.47 33.06
N ALA A 10 79.23 -9.26 33.10
CA ALA A 10 79.52 -8.28 34.16
C ALA A 10 78.45 -7.19 34.27
N PHE A 11 78.28 -6.74 35.52
CA PHE A 11 77.30 -5.80 36.06
C PHE A 11 77.60 -4.34 35.68
N HIS A 12 76.60 -3.45 35.86
CA HIS A 12 76.64 -2.22 36.69
C HIS A 12 75.20 -1.63 36.66
N SER A 13 74.44 -1.73 37.75
CA SER A 13 74.19 -0.66 38.74
C SER A 13 73.58 0.62 38.15
N LEU A 14 72.30 0.88 38.46
CA LEU A 14 71.75 2.07 39.13
C LEU A 14 70.24 2.20 38.84
N SER A 15 69.41 2.08 39.87
CA SER A 15 67.98 2.43 39.90
C SER A 15 67.78 3.97 39.90
N PRO A 16 66.56 4.50 40.05
CA PRO A 16 65.32 4.28 39.29
C PRO A 16 64.79 5.62 38.75
N LEU A 17 64.31 5.70 37.51
CA LEU A 17 63.58 6.88 37.05
C LEU A 17 62.21 6.50 36.50
N ARG A 18 61.27 6.53 37.44
CA ARG A 18 59.94 7.15 37.34
C ARG A 18 59.23 6.96 35.99
N TRP A 19 58.25 6.06 36.05
CA TRP A 19 57.04 6.08 35.24
C TRP A 19 56.61 7.53 34.90
N ALA A 20 56.62 7.85 33.61
CA ALA A 20 55.78 8.89 33.06
C ALA A 20 54.99 8.23 31.93
N ARG A 21 53.85 7.63 32.29
CA ARG A 21 52.82 7.28 31.31
C ARG A 21 52.24 8.60 30.82
N THR A 22 52.79 9.19 29.76
CA THR A 22 51.97 10.09 28.95
C THR A 22 51.06 9.20 28.13
N ALA A 23 49.90 8.88 28.71
CA ALA A 23 48.75 8.50 27.92
C ALA A 23 48.47 9.69 27.00
N THR A 24 48.87 9.59 25.73
CA THR A 24 48.31 10.44 24.69
C THR A 24 46.82 10.14 24.66
N HIS A 25 46.05 11.01 25.30
CA HIS A 25 44.60 11.04 25.11
C HIS A 25 44.36 11.35 23.63
N PHE A 26 44.22 10.33 22.80
CA PHE A 26 43.44 10.45 21.59
C PHE A 26 41.99 10.67 22.04
N VAL A 27 41.61 11.95 22.21
CA VAL A 27 40.21 12.32 22.15
C VAL A 27 39.75 11.89 20.77
N SER A 28 39.01 10.80 20.72
CA SER A 28 38.24 10.43 19.54
C SER A 28 37.28 11.59 19.29
N GLN A 29 37.66 12.49 18.39
CA GLN A 29 36.74 13.45 17.81
C GLN A 29 35.71 12.63 17.03
N LYS A 30 34.64 12.20 17.71
CA LYS A 30 33.38 11.93 17.03
C LYS A 30 32.93 13.27 16.49
N LYS A 31 33.28 13.49 15.23
CA LYS A 31 32.72 14.51 14.36
C LYS A 31 31.20 14.36 14.44
N LEU A 32 30.54 15.23 15.21
CA LEU A 32 29.10 15.37 15.11
C LEU A 32 28.87 16.20 13.84
N PRO A 33 28.20 15.65 12.81
CA PRO A 33 27.89 16.45 11.63
C PRO A 33 26.97 17.61 12.04
N ASP A 34 27.42 18.81 11.74
CA ASP A 34 26.58 19.99 11.66
C ASP A 34 25.43 19.72 10.70
N GLY A 35 24.21 19.96 11.15
CA GLY A 35 23.01 19.74 10.38
C GLY A 35 22.17 18.63 10.99
N ALA A 36 21.23 19.02 11.85
CA ALA A 36 19.97 18.32 11.87
C ALA A 36 19.48 18.27 10.42
N HIS A 37 19.58 17.10 9.79
CA HIS A 37 18.75 16.78 8.64
C HIS A 37 17.32 16.88 9.17
N VAL A 38 16.72 18.07 9.07
CA VAL A 38 15.27 18.15 8.92
C VAL A 38 15.01 17.34 7.67
N SER A 39 14.57 16.09 7.83
CA SER A 39 14.10 15.32 6.69
C SER A 39 13.06 16.21 5.99
N PRO A 40 13.24 16.57 4.71
CA PRO A 40 12.18 17.24 3.97
C PRO A 40 11.10 16.18 3.72
N GLY A 41 10.21 15.96 4.70
CA GLY A 41 9.40 14.75 4.66
C GLY A 41 8.24 14.62 5.66
N SER A 42 7.84 15.68 6.37
CA SER A 42 6.59 15.64 7.14
C SER A 42 5.50 16.53 6.56
N TYR A 43 5.35 16.53 5.23
CA TYR A 43 4.02 16.71 4.65
C TYR A 43 3.25 15.39 4.80
N GLN A 44 2.91 15.01 6.03
CA GLN A 44 1.81 14.06 6.22
C GLN A 44 0.53 14.83 5.87
N THR A 45 0.25 15.00 4.57
CA THR A 45 -1.09 15.33 4.10
C THR A 45 -2.00 14.33 4.79
N GLU A 46 -2.87 14.84 5.68
CA GLU A 46 -3.69 14.05 6.58
C GLU A 46 -4.29 12.86 5.83
N ARG A 47 -3.73 11.67 6.08
CA ARG A 47 -4.14 10.47 5.38
C ARG A 47 -5.51 10.07 5.91
N ARG A 48 -6.48 9.95 5.02
CA ARG A 48 -7.87 9.62 5.36
C ARG A 48 -8.29 8.36 4.61
N GLY A 49 -8.92 7.45 5.34
CA GLY A 49 -9.54 6.26 4.74
C GLY A 49 -10.63 6.62 3.75
N PRO A 50 -11.04 5.67 2.89
CA PRO A 50 -12.11 5.90 1.94
C PRO A 50 -13.45 6.13 2.67
N VAL A 51 -14.25 7.05 2.15
CA VAL A 51 -15.63 7.32 2.58
C VAL A 51 -16.50 7.47 1.33
N PHE A 52 -17.63 6.77 1.25
CA PHE A 52 -18.53 6.91 0.11
C PHE A 52 -19.10 8.33 0.00
N LEU A 53 -18.94 8.94 -1.18
CA LEU A 53 -19.68 10.14 -1.58
C LEU A 53 -21.01 9.75 -2.22
N HIS A 54 -20.98 8.70 -3.03
CA HIS A 54 -22.17 8.13 -3.63
C HIS A 54 -22.13 6.61 -3.52
N GLU A 55 -23.07 6.07 -2.74
CA GLU A 55 -23.28 4.64 -2.60
C GLU A 55 -24.41 4.18 -3.54
N PRO A 56 -24.21 3.09 -4.30
CA PRO A 56 -25.24 2.50 -5.16
C PRO A 56 -26.58 2.22 -4.44
N PRO A 57 -27.73 2.25 -5.14
CA PRO A 57 -29.00 1.78 -4.58
C PRO A 57 -28.99 0.27 -4.32
N ARG A 58 -29.90 -0.22 -3.46
CA ARG A 58 -30.02 -1.66 -3.16
C ARG A 58 -30.52 -2.51 -4.33
N ARG A 59 -31.26 -1.89 -5.26
CA ARG A 59 -31.90 -2.56 -6.40
C ARG A 59 -31.78 -1.67 -7.63
N VAL A 60 -31.50 -2.30 -8.77
CA VAL A 60 -31.45 -1.69 -10.09
C VAL A 60 -32.18 -2.61 -11.05
N ASP A 61 -33.41 -2.24 -11.41
CA ASP A 61 -34.17 -2.89 -12.46
C ASP A 61 -34.04 -2.05 -13.73
N PHE A 62 -33.76 -2.67 -14.88
CA PHE A 62 -33.50 -1.94 -16.13
C PHE A 62 -33.97 -2.70 -17.37
N SER A 63 -34.29 -2.00 -18.46
CA SER A 63 -34.66 -2.65 -19.73
C SER A 63 -33.43 -3.02 -20.54
N ASN A 64 -33.48 -4.14 -21.26
CA ASN A 64 -32.44 -4.55 -22.21
C ASN A 64 -32.21 -3.51 -23.32
N SER A 65 -33.20 -2.68 -23.63
CA SER A 65 -33.13 -1.65 -24.69
C SER A 65 -32.42 -0.37 -24.23
N THR A 66 -32.45 -0.05 -22.93
CA THR A 66 -31.88 1.17 -22.36
C THR A 66 -30.57 0.93 -21.63
N GLY A 67 -30.39 -0.26 -21.05
CA GLY A 67 -29.28 -0.52 -20.13
C GLY A 67 -29.42 0.24 -18.80
N ALA A 68 -28.35 0.26 -18.03
CA ALA A 68 -28.24 0.98 -16.76
C ALA A 68 -26.82 1.50 -16.51
N THR A 69 -26.71 2.55 -15.69
CA THR A 69 -25.45 2.98 -15.09
C THR A 69 -25.64 3.12 -13.59
N VAL A 70 -24.81 2.40 -12.82
CA VAL A 70 -24.84 2.41 -11.36
C VAL A 70 -23.64 3.18 -10.87
N ALA A 71 -23.88 4.39 -10.34
CA ALA A 71 -22.81 5.25 -9.88
C ALA A 71 -22.27 4.80 -8.51
N CYS A 72 -20.95 4.85 -8.37
CA CYS A 72 -20.25 4.66 -7.10
C CYS A 72 -19.03 5.58 -7.05
N SER A 73 -18.90 6.34 -5.97
CA SER A 73 -17.74 7.20 -5.74
C SER A 73 -17.41 7.31 -4.26
N ALA A 74 -16.12 7.50 -3.97
CA ALA A 74 -15.62 7.66 -2.61
C ALA A 74 -14.52 8.72 -2.61
N THR A 75 -14.30 9.34 -1.45
CA THR A 75 -13.21 10.28 -1.21
C THR A 75 -12.26 9.72 -0.16
N GLY A 76 -11.02 10.20 -0.14
CA GLY A 76 -9.98 9.77 0.78
C GLY A 76 -8.68 10.51 0.48
N SER A 77 -7.65 10.30 1.31
CA SER A 77 -6.31 10.80 0.99
C SER A 77 -5.28 9.71 1.29
N PRO A 78 -4.61 9.14 0.27
CA PRO A 78 -4.77 9.35 -1.18
C PRO A 78 -6.18 9.03 -1.73
N GLU A 79 -6.49 9.52 -2.93
CA GLU A 79 -7.78 9.28 -3.61
C GLU A 79 -8.06 7.78 -3.76
N PRO A 80 -9.23 7.27 -3.36
CA PRO A 80 -9.54 5.85 -3.42
C PRO A 80 -9.71 5.34 -4.85
N ARG A 81 -9.22 4.11 -5.09
CA ARG A 81 -9.58 3.35 -6.29
C ARG A 81 -10.93 2.67 -6.05
N ILE A 82 -11.83 2.85 -7.02
CA ILE A 82 -13.11 2.15 -7.07
C ILE A 82 -12.97 0.85 -7.87
N THR A 83 -13.48 -0.25 -7.33
CA THR A 83 -13.59 -1.55 -7.99
C THR A 83 -14.98 -2.15 -7.77
N TRP A 84 -15.34 -3.11 -8.61
CA TRP A 84 -16.60 -3.84 -8.49
C TRP A 84 -16.32 -5.33 -8.28
N THR A 85 -17.16 -5.97 -7.48
CA THR A 85 -17.09 -7.41 -7.20
C THR A 85 -18.48 -8.04 -7.29
N SER A 86 -18.53 -9.36 -7.48
CA SER A 86 -19.75 -10.13 -7.24
C SER A 86 -20.05 -10.23 -5.73
N ALA A 87 -21.23 -10.74 -5.39
CA ALA A 87 -21.59 -11.06 -4.00
C ALA A 87 -20.61 -12.01 -3.30
N ASP A 88 -19.89 -12.85 -4.05
CA ASP A 88 -18.91 -13.79 -3.49
C ASP A 88 -17.53 -13.14 -3.29
N GLY A 89 -17.38 -11.86 -3.63
CA GLY A 89 -16.12 -11.12 -3.53
C GLY A 89 -15.19 -11.30 -4.73
N THR A 90 -15.60 -12.07 -5.74
CA THR A 90 -14.83 -12.23 -6.98
C THR A 90 -14.72 -10.89 -7.70
N PRO A 91 -13.51 -10.45 -8.08
CA PRO A 91 -13.33 -9.27 -8.90
C PRO A 91 -14.18 -9.34 -10.16
N MET A 92 -14.91 -8.27 -10.43
CA MET A 92 -15.70 -8.16 -11.64
C MET A 92 -14.77 -7.87 -12.82
N GLU A 93 -14.79 -8.73 -13.83
CA GLU A 93 -14.15 -8.46 -15.11
C GLU A 93 -15.11 -7.80 -16.09
N ASP A 94 -14.55 -7.04 -17.03
CA ASP A 94 -15.28 -6.46 -18.14
C ASP A 94 -15.74 -7.55 -19.11
N VAL A 95 -17.02 -7.53 -19.45
CA VAL A 95 -17.62 -8.42 -20.44
C VAL A 95 -17.97 -7.58 -21.65
N ARG A 96 -17.28 -7.78 -22.77
CA ARG A 96 -17.46 -6.99 -24.00
C ARG A 96 -18.95 -6.90 -24.35
N GLY A 97 -19.46 -5.67 -24.43
CA GLY A 97 -20.84 -5.37 -24.80
C GLY A 97 -21.87 -5.48 -23.69
N LEU A 98 -21.57 -6.12 -22.56
CA LEU A 98 -22.57 -6.44 -21.52
C LEU A 98 -22.29 -5.79 -20.16
N ARG A 99 -21.01 -5.58 -19.82
CA ARG A 99 -20.64 -5.00 -18.54
C ARG A 99 -19.25 -4.40 -18.57
N TYR A 100 -19.10 -3.19 -18.02
CA TYR A 100 -17.78 -2.62 -17.76
C TYR A 100 -17.81 -1.58 -16.64
N ALA A 101 -16.67 -1.36 -15.99
CA ALA A 101 -16.49 -0.26 -15.05
C ALA A 101 -15.92 1.00 -15.75
N ARG A 102 -16.52 2.17 -15.50
CA ARG A 102 -16.00 3.45 -15.97
C ARG A 102 -14.87 3.96 -15.06
N PRO A 103 -13.95 4.80 -15.56
CA PRO A 103 -12.90 5.41 -14.75
C PRO A 103 -13.40 6.24 -13.57
N ASN A 104 -14.63 6.76 -13.64
CA ASN A 104 -15.28 7.48 -12.54
C ASN A 104 -15.87 6.57 -11.45
N GLY A 105 -15.65 5.25 -11.54
CA GLY A 105 -16.15 4.25 -10.59
C GLY A 105 -17.56 3.71 -10.88
N SER A 106 -18.26 4.22 -11.90
CA SER A 106 -19.61 3.75 -12.23
C SER A 106 -19.58 2.39 -12.94
N LEU A 107 -20.48 1.48 -12.56
CA LEU A 107 -20.75 0.24 -13.30
C LEU A 107 -21.71 0.53 -14.44
N VAL A 108 -21.40 0.07 -15.65
CA VAL A 108 -22.26 0.20 -16.83
C VAL A 108 -22.72 -1.16 -17.29
N LEU A 109 -24.03 -1.26 -17.53
CA LEU A 109 -24.72 -2.38 -18.14
C LEU A 109 -25.35 -1.85 -19.43
N PRO A 110 -24.69 -1.96 -20.59
CA PRO A 110 -25.21 -1.41 -21.85
C PRO A 110 -26.52 -2.08 -22.29
N PRO A 111 -27.23 -1.47 -23.25
CA PRO A 111 -28.27 -2.19 -23.99
C PRO A 111 -27.73 -3.48 -24.63
N PHE A 112 -28.53 -4.53 -24.65
CA PHE A 112 -28.17 -5.86 -25.15
C PHE A 112 -29.37 -6.55 -25.82
N ARG A 113 -29.10 -7.51 -26.71
CA ARG A 113 -30.17 -8.30 -27.36
C ARG A 113 -30.63 -9.42 -26.44
N ALA A 114 -31.84 -9.94 -26.62
CA ALA A 114 -32.34 -11.06 -25.81
C ALA A 114 -31.40 -12.28 -25.84
N GLU A 115 -30.80 -12.55 -27.01
CA GLU A 115 -29.81 -13.61 -27.21
C GLU A 115 -28.53 -13.46 -26.36
N ASP A 116 -28.16 -12.23 -26.01
CA ASP A 116 -26.95 -11.92 -25.23
C ASP A 116 -27.22 -11.90 -23.71
N TYR A 117 -28.43 -12.26 -23.28
CA TYR A 117 -28.78 -12.29 -21.87
C TYR A 117 -27.90 -13.28 -21.10
N ARG A 118 -27.29 -12.79 -20.02
CA ARG A 118 -26.44 -13.56 -19.13
C ARG A 118 -26.87 -13.36 -17.69
N GLN A 119 -27.23 -14.43 -17.00
CA GLN A 119 -27.67 -14.37 -15.60
C GLN A 119 -26.57 -13.79 -14.69
N ASP A 120 -25.31 -14.17 -14.91
CA ASP A 120 -24.15 -13.69 -14.16
C ASP A 120 -23.79 -12.21 -14.43
N VAL A 121 -24.48 -11.56 -15.37
CA VAL A 121 -24.33 -10.14 -15.69
C VAL A 121 -25.60 -9.34 -15.37
N HIS A 122 -26.74 -9.81 -15.86
CA HIS A 122 -28.02 -9.10 -15.88
C HIS A 122 -28.97 -9.48 -14.75
N ALA A 123 -28.70 -10.54 -13.99
CA ALA A 123 -29.52 -10.97 -12.85
C ALA A 123 -28.63 -11.50 -11.72
N THR A 124 -27.86 -10.58 -11.13
CA THR A 124 -26.83 -10.89 -10.14
C THR A 124 -26.73 -9.77 -9.10
N VAL A 125 -25.89 -9.99 -8.10
CA VAL A 125 -25.60 -9.02 -7.05
C VAL A 125 -24.18 -8.50 -7.22
N TYR A 126 -24.05 -7.18 -7.28
CA TYR A 126 -22.78 -6.48 -7.30
C TYR A 126 -22.49 -5.77 -5.98
N ARG A 127 -21.21 -5.55 -5.69
CA ARG A 127 -20.75 -4.64 -4.63
C ARG A 127 -19.69 -3.71 -5.20
N CYS A 128 -19.76 -2.45 -4.79
CA CYS A 128 -18.71 -1.48 -5.04
C CYS A 128 -17.73 -1.49 -3.87
N ALA A 129 -16.44 -1.51 -4.15
CA ALA A 129 -15.39 -1.36 -3.15
C ALA A 129 -14.56 -0.11 -3.45
N ALA A 130 -14.25 0.65 -2.41
CA ALA A 130 -13.33 1.78 -2.47
C ALA A 130 -12.12 1.48 -1.60
N SER A 131 -10.91 1.61 -2.15
CA SER A 131 -9.68 1.27 -1.44
C SER A 131 -8.57 2.30 -1.65
N ASN A 132 -7.85 2.60 -0.58
CA ASN A 132 -6.62 3.37 -0.62
C ASN A 132 -5.61 2.77 0.41
N PRO A 133 -4.37 3.27 0.49
CA PRO A 133 -3.38 2.73 1.43
C PRO A 133 -3.74 2.80 2.93
N VAL A 134 -4.78 3.57 3.30
CA VAL A 134 -5.25 3.70 4.68
C VAL A 134 -6.29 2.62 5.00
N GLY A 135 -7.09 2.20 4.02
CA GLY A 135 -8.09 1.15 4.22
C GLY A 135 -8.99 0.90 3.01
N ALA A 136 -10.00 0.06 3.22
CA ALA A 136 -11.01 -0.28 2.22
C ALA A 136 -12.40 -0.31 2.84
N ILE A 137 -13.40 0.12 2.07
CA ILE A 137 -14.82 0.01 2.39
C ILE A 137 -15.57 -0.67 1.24
N VAL A 138 -16.65 -1.36 1.55
CA VAL A 138 -17.51 -2.06 0.59
C VAL A 138 -18.93 -1.57 0.76
N SER A 139 -19.63 -1.33 -0.35
CA SER A 139 -21.03 -0.90 -0.34
C SER A 139 -21.95 -2.04 0.09
N ARG A 140 -23.21 -1.69 0.34
CA ARG A 140 -24.31 -2.67 0.33
C ARG A 140 -24.44 -3.41 -1.00
N ASP A 141 -25.19 -4.50 -0.95
CA ASP A 141 -25.55 -5.34 -2.09
C ASP A 141 -26.44 -4.57 -3.08
N VAL A 142 -26.05 -4.61 -4.35
CA VAL A 142 -26.78 -4.04 -5.47
C VAL A 142 -27.40 -5.18 -6.27
N HIS A 143 -28.69 -5.42 -6.06
CA HIS A 143 -29.44 -6.43 -6.80
C HIS A 143 -29.79 -5.86 -8.18
N VAL A 144 -29.15 -6.38 -9.22
CA VAL A 144 -29.39 -5.98 -10.60
C VAL A 144 -30.33 -6.99 -11.25
N ARG A 145 -31.34 -6.51 -11.97
CA ARG A 145 -32.22 -7.34 -12.79
C ARG A 145 -32.58 -6.65 -14.10
N ALA A 146 -32.26 -7.28 -15.22
CA ALA A 146 -32.80 -6.85 -16.51
C ALA A 146 -34.23 -7.36 -16.70
N GLY A 147 -35.09 -6.50 -17.25
CA GLY A 147 -36.39 -6.83 -17.81
C GLY A 147 -36.45 -6.45 -19.29
N GLU A 148 -37.55 -6.82 -19.94
CA GLU A 148 -37.89 -6.33 -21.28
C GLU A 148 -38.65 -5.01 -21.16
#